data_AF-A0A316X9H0-F1
#
_entry.id   AF-A0A316X9H0-F1
#
_cell.length_a   1.000
_cell.length_b   1.000
_cell.length_c   1.000
_cell.angle_alpha   90.00
_cell.angle_beta   90.00
_cell.angle_gamma   90.00
#
_symmetry.space_group_name_H-M   'P 1'
#
loop_
_entity.id
_entity.type
_entity.pdbx_description
1 polymer ?
#
loop_
_entity_poly.entity_id
_entity_poly.type
_entity_poly.pdbx_seq_one_letter_code
_entity_poly.pdbx_strand_id
1 'polypeptide(L)'
;MEKKLNNSYLIFLNILIIVYNLYICLAVFKEKIIVSDDLSKLYESKQISESYFSYIYSFLDSTTMAARPVSGFVTGTLIFFSKSNEYIYLLGVLFFPLSLIVIYWVAKNILSKELASLVTLLYSCSLIGTSIQFSSIMLNSNLATIFFSLSIYFIYVRKNIILSSLFFIASILSYEIFLPLILLNLFLIKNNKKRILFLLLTSGTIVLFRKVIQPELFANSYQRDEVGRIFEFKRVVQVAVYSVKLFFKDLFVGMYKGLLNLRNIHIVEIISALIVSSVVYKVFSVYDFKSQLHRFKNLGIISLISILLGLSIFLFSSYIPTVFGFDNRNLGAIRLFYTLFVITGIVYVLVKLKLGNKIISVCFATLAFLLMITDISVKNSWIYASRFNNELFSKLNIALKGNHIENGEICLKYDISNELKTNPHFTFREPIFYNNWESPMLSEMNGIDSKKIHVYNVERKMDCTTVFLYQNGKINRVK
;
A
#
# COMPACT_ATOMS: atom_id res chain seq x y z
N MET A 1 -30.36 20.32 -20.88
CA MET A 1 -30.53 20.15 -19.43
C MET A 1 -29.71 18.98 -18.87
N GLU A 2 -29.71 17.81 -19.52
CA GLU A 2 -28.95 16.61 -19.11
C GLU A 2 -27.44 16.82 -18.93
N LYS A 3 -26.75 17.53 -19.84
CA LYS A 3 -25.30 17.82 -19.70
C LYS A 3 -24.95 18.62 -18.43
N LYS A 4 -25.81 19.58 -18.02
CA LYS A 4 -25.62 20.35 -16.78
C LYS A 4 -25.84 19.46 -15.55
N LEU A 5 -26.87 18.62 -15.57
CA LEU A 5 -27.20 17.71 -14.47
C LEU A 5 -26.12 16.64 -14.27
N ASN A 6 -25.58 16.07 -15.36
CA ASN A 6 -24.47 15.11 -15.32
C ASN A 6 -23.19 15.73 -14.73
N ASN A 7 -22.92 17.00 -15.04
CA ASN A 7 -21.79 17.72 -14.47
C ASN A 7 -21.95 17.92 -12.95
N SER A 8 -23.16 18.14 -12.45
CA SER A 8 -23.42 18.23 -11.00
C SER A 8 -23.15 16.91 -10.27
N TYR A 9 -23.59 15.77 -10.83
CA TYR A 9 -23.29 14.45 -10.23
C TYR A 9 -21.79 14.13 -10.24
N LEU A 10 -21.08 14.53 -11.29
CA LEU A 10 -19.62 14.36 -11.35
C LEU A 10 -18.88 15.20 -10.31
N ILE A 11 -19.30 16.46 -10.10
CA ILE A 11 -18.76 17.30 -9.03
C ILE A 11 -19.04 16.66 -7.68
N PHE A 12 -20.28 16.21 -7.46
CA PHE A 12 -20.67 15.54 -6.22
C PHE A 12 -19.88 14.26 -5.97
N LEU A 13 -19.64 13.44 -7.00
CA LEU A 13 -18.80 12.24 -6.89
C LEU A 13 -17.38 12.58 -6.42
N ASN A 14 -16.76 13.62 -6.98
CA ASN A 14 -15.42 14.04 -6.58
C ASN A 14 -15.38 14.55 -5.14
N ILE A 15 -16.42 15.27 -4.69
CA ILE A 15 -16.56 15.66 -3.27
C ILE A 15 -16.64 14.43 -2.38
N LEU A 16 -17.48 13.45 -2.74
CA LEU A 16 -17.61 12.21 -1.97
C LEU A 16 -16.30 11.41 -1.90
N ILE A 17 -15.53 11.34 -2.99
CA ILE A 17 -14.20 10.70 -3.00
C ILE A 17 -13.27 11.40 -1.99
N ILE A 18 -13.25 12.73 -1.97
CA ILE A 18 -12.42 13.50 -1.02
C ILE A 18 -12.87 13.24 0.42
N VAL A 19 -14.17 13.37 0.69
CA VAL A 19 -14.74 13.16 2.03
C VAL A 19 -14.46 11.75 2.53
N TYR A 20 -14.61 10.75 1.67
CA TYR A 20 -14.31 9.35 2.01
C TYR A 20 -12.85 9.15 2.42
N ASN A 21 -11.91 9.66 1.62
CA ASN A 21 -10.48 9.47 1.90
C ASN A 21 -10.03 10.25 3.14
N LEU A 22 -10.59 11.45 3.38
CA LEU A 22 -10.38 12.18 4.62
C LEU A 22 -10.95 11.42 5.82
N TYR A 23 -12.14 10.82 5.70
CA TYR A 23 -12.72 9.97 6.74
C TYR A 23 -11.80 8.79 7.10
N ILE A 24 -11.27 8.06 6.10
CA ILE A 24 -10.34 6.96 6.34
C ILE A 24 -9.07 7.47 7.04
N CYS A 25 -8.46 8.55 6.55
CA CYS A 25 -7.28 9.12 7.19
C CYS A 25 -7.57 9.53 8.65
N LEU A 26 -8.69 10.21 8.90
CA LEU A 26 -9.09 10.62 10.25
C LEU A 26 -9.28 9.43 11.19
N ALA A 27 -9.79 8.30 10.70
CA ALA A 27 -9.88 7.09 11.50
C ALA A 27 -8.50 6.56 11.92
N VAL A 28 -7.53 6.57 11.00
CA VAL A 28 -6.12 6.21 11.29
C VAL A 28 -5.52 7.12 12.37
N PHE A 29 -5.72 8.43 12.24
CA PHE A 29 -5.25 9.41 13.23
C PHE A 29 -5.91 9.25 14.60
N LYS A 30 -7.24 9.14 14.63
CA LYS A 30 -8.01 9.08 15.89
C LYS A 30 -7.69 7.82 16.68
N GLU A 31 -7.56 6.70 16.00
CA GLU A 31 -7.30 5.38 16.61
C GLU A 31 -5.81 5.08 16.78
N LYS A 32 -4.92 6.01 16.36
CA LYS A 32 -3.46 5.87 16.45
C LYS A 32 -2.99 4.51 15.91
N ILE A 33 -3.40 4.19 14.68
CA ILE A 33 -3.10 2.89 14.09
C ILE A 33 -1.61 2.84 13.74
N ILE A 34 -0.83 2.12 14.55
CA ILE A 34 0.61 1.95 14.38
C ILE A 34 0.92 0.47 14.57
N VAL A 35 1.42 -0.18 13.52
CA VAL A 35 1.64 -1.62 13.47
C VAL A 35 2.88 -1.97 12.66
N SER A 36 3.46 -3.13 12.91
CA SER A 36 4.62 -3.66 12.18
C SER A 36 5.77 -2.65 12.07
N ASP A 37 6.29 -2.38 10.86
CA ASP A 37 7.42 -1.47 10.63
C ASP A 37 7.21 -0.04 11.18
N ASP A 38 5.95 0.42 11.27
CA ASP A 38 5.65 1.75 11.85
C ASP A 38 6.03 1.80 13.35
N LEU A 39 5.85 0.69 14.09
CA LEU A 39 6.23 0.60 15.51
C LEU A 39 7.75 0.75 15.69
N SER A 40 8.53 0.06 14.86
CA SER A 40 9.99 0.14 14.89
C SER A 40 10.47 1.56 14.60
N LYS A 41 9.92 2.23 13.60
CA LYS A 41 10.34 3.60 13.26
C LYS A 41 9.93 4.63 14.29
N LEU A 42 8.77 4.46 14.91
CA LEU A 42 8.38 5.33 16.02
C LEU A 42 9.27 5.12 17.25
N TYR A 43 9.68 3.88 17.54
CA TYR A 43 10.65 3.60 18.60
C TYR A 43 12.01 4.23 18.33
N GLU A 44 12.56 4.03 17.12
CA GLU A 44 13.82 4.65 16.69
C GLU A 44 13.76 6.19 16.83
N SER A 45 12.59 6.80 16.54
CA SER A 45 12.40 8.25 16.67
C SER A 45 12.65 8.80 18.08
N LYS A 46 12.47 7.98 19.14
CA LYS A 46 12.73 8.34 20.54
C LYS A 46 14.22 8.46 20.85
N GLN A 47 15.05 7.78 20.07
CA GLN A 47 16.48 7.63 20.31
C GLN A 47 17.31 8.64 19.50
N ILE A 48 16.67 9.51 18.72
CA ILE A 48 17.35 10.52 17.91
C ILE A 48 17.90 11.61 18.83
N SER A 49 19.21 11.57 19.07
CA SER A 49 19.96 12.62 19.77
C SER A 49 20.79 13.51 18.84
N GLU A 50 20.90 13.14 17.56
CA GLU A 50 21.76 13.79 16.58
C GLU A 50 21.13 15.05 15.97
N SER A 51 21.95 15.87 15.31
CA SER A 51 21.46 16.98 14.48
C SER A 51 20.72 16.46 13.25
N TYR A 52 19.80 17.27 12.70
CA TYR A 52 18.94 16.88 11.57
C TYR A 52 19.70 16.25 10.41
N PHE A 53 20.76 16.89 9.92
CA PHE A 53 21.52 16.40 8.76
C PHE A 53 22.29 15.11 9.08
N SER A 54 22.82 14.98 10.28
CA SER A 54 23.53 13.75 10.71
C SER A 54 22.56 12.58 10.78
N TYR A 55 21.38 12.81 11.38
CA TYR A 55 20.32 11.81 11.44
C TYR A 55 19.84 11.40 10.05
N ILE A 56 19.57 12.36 9.15
CA ILE A 56 19.15 12.04 7.77
C ILE A 56 20.20 11.20 7.06
N TYR A 57 21.49 11.53 7.20
CA TYR A 57 22.57 10.75 6.61
C TYR A 57 22.57 9.32 7.18
N SER A 58 22.53 9.16 8.51
CA SER A 58 22.46 7.86 9.18
C SER A 58 21.23 7.03 8.77
N PHE A 59 20.07 7.67 8.67
CA PHE A 59 18.83 7.04 8.24
C PHE A 59 18.89 6.56 6.79
N LEU A 60 19.47 7.37 5.91
CA LEU A 60 19.70 7.01 4.52
C LEU A 60 20.76 5.91 4.39
N ASP A 61 21.78 5.90 5.24
CA ASP A 61 22.75 4.81 5.39
C ASP A 61 22.18 3.61 6.17
N SER A 62 20.91 3.28 5.95
CA SER A 62 20.31 2.05 6.47
C SER A 62 20.16 1.03 5.36
N THR A 63 20.17 -0.25 5.73
CA THR A 63 19.99 -1.41 4.83
C THR A 63 18.70 -1.33 4.00
N THR A 64 17.73 -0.50 4.41
CA THR A 64 16.41 -0.41 3.78
C THR A 64 16.18 0.88 3.01
N MET A 65 16.82 2.00 3.41
CA MET A 65 16.58 3.33 2.82
C MET A 65 17.70 3.81 1.89
N ALA A 66 18.89 3.21 1.93
CA ALA A 66 20.00 3.55 1.01
C ALA A 66 19.61 3.38 -0.47
N ALA A 67 18.73 2.41 -0.73
CA ALA A 67 18.15 2.13 -2.04
C ALA A 67 17.09 3.15 -2.48
N ARG A 68 16.57 3.96 -1.56
CA ARG A 68 15.37 4.80 -1.71
C ARG A 68 15.62 6.21 -1.19
N PRO A 69 16.65 6.93 -1.65
CA PRO A 69 17.07 8.18 -1.03
C PRO A 69 16.02 9.30 -1.12
N VAL A 70 15.19 9.32 -2.16
CA VAL A 70 14.20 10.38 -2.37
C VAL A 70 13.11 10.30 -1.31
N SER A 71 12.51 9.12 -1.15
CA SER A 71 11.47 8.94 -0.14
C SER A 71 12.04 8.70 1.25
N GLY A 72 13.27 8.16 1.35
CA GLY A 72 14.03 8.03 2.58
C GLY A 72 14.30 9.39 3.21
N PHE A 73 14.62 10.42 2.40
CA PHE A 73 14.72 11.79 2.89
C PHE A 73 13.39 12.25 3.52
N VAL A 74 12.28 12.15 2.79
CA VAL A 74 10.96 12.59 3.28
C VAL A 74 10.52 11.80 4.53
N THR A 75 10.71 10.48 4.53
CA THR A 75 10.39 9.60 5.66
C THR A 75 11.27 9.92 6.87
N GLY A 76 12.58 10.10 6.65
CA GLY A 76 13.53 10.48 7.69
C GLY A 76 13.15 11.83 8.31
N THR A 77 12.81 12.82 7.49
CA THR A 77 12.34 14.13 7.96
C THR A 77 11.12 14.00 8.86
N LEU A 78 10.14 13.20 8.44
CA LEU A 78 8.94 12.93 9.23
C LEU A 78 9.26 12.27 10.58
N ILE A 79 10.13 11.25 10.58
CA ILE A 79 10.55 10.56 11.80
C ILE A 79 11.32 11.50 12.72
N PHE A 80 12.24 12.30 12.19
CA PHE A 80 13.02 13.27 12.96
C PHE A 80 12.12 14.28 13.67
N PHE A 81 11.13 14.85 12.97
CA PHE A 81 10.20 15.80 13.56
C PHE A 81 9.18 15.14 14.49
N SER A 82 8.91 13.85 14.31
CA SER A 82 7.98 13.16 15.19
C SER A 82 8.45 13.18 16.64
N LYS A 83 9.76 13.01 16.92
CA LYS A 83 10.34 12.98 18.28
C LYS A 83 9.41 12.24 19.27
N SER A 84 9.01 11.01 18.92
CA SER A 84 8.05 10.17 19.66
C SER A 84 6.58 10.57 19.67
N ASN A 85 6.18 11.64 18.97
CA ASN A 85 4.80 12.02 18.79
C ASN A 85 4.16 11.23 17.64
N GLU A 86 3.32 10.26 18.02
CA GLU A 86 2.53 9.41 17.13
C GLU A 86 1.74 10.23 16.09
N TYR A 87 1.15 11.35 16.47
CA TYR A 87 0.33 12.16 15.56
C TYR A 87 1.17 12.80 14.46
N ILE A 88 2.38 13.26 14.78
CA ILE A 88 3.29 13.81 13.77
C ILE A 88 3.73 12.70 12.83
N TYR A 89 4.09 11.52 13.36
CA TYR A 89 4.43 10.36 12.53
C TYR A 89 3.29 9.93 11.59
N LEU A 90 2.05 10.00 12.05
CA LEU A 90 0.87 9.65 11.26
C LEU A 90 0.57 10.63 10.10
N LEU A 91 1.22 11.81 10.05
CA LEU A 91 1.14 12.71 8.88
C LEU A 91 1.63 12.04 7.58
N GLY A 92 2.45 10.98 7.67
CA GLY A 92 2.86 10.18 6.51
C GLY A 92 1.67 9.59 5.73
N VAL A 93 0.56 9.27 6.40
CA VAL A 93 -0.66 8.73 5.78
C VAL A 93 -1.28 9.72 4.78
N LEU A 94 -1.07 11.03 4.95
CA LEU A 94 -1.60 12.07 4.05
C LEU A 94 -0.99 12.01 2.63
N PHE A 95 0.13 11.31 2.44
CA PHE A 95 0.68 11.09 1.11
C PHE A 95 -0.23 10.20 0.24
N PHE A 96 -1.08 9.37 0.84
CA PHE A 96 -2.06 8.58 0.10
C PHE A 96 -3.10 9.49 -0.61
N PRO A 97 -3.87 10.35 0.08
CA PRO A 97 -4.78 11.28 -0.60
C PRO A 97 -4.05 12.27 -1.53
N LEU A 98 -2.81 12.67 -1.22
CA LEU A 98 -1.99 13.45 -2.16
C LEU A 98 -1.76 12.68 -3.48
N SER A 99 -1.47 11.38 -3.39
CA SER A 99 -1.34 10.52 -4.58
C SER A 99 -2.64 10.45 -5.39
N LEU A 100 -3.81 10.42 -4.73
CA LEU A 100 -5.11 10.42 -5.39
C LEU A 100 -5.36 11.70 -6.19
N ILE A 101 -4.97 12.86 -5.63
CA ILE A 101 -5.07 14.16 -6.32
C ILE A 101 -4.24 14.13 -7.60
N VAL A 102 -3.00 13.61 -7.53
CA VAL A 102 -2.11 13.51 -8.69
C VAL A 102 -2.66 12.50 -9.70
N ILE A 103 -3.13 11.32 -9.26
CA ILE A 103 -3.75 10.32 -10.14
C ILE A 103 -4.94 10.93 -10.88
N TYR A 104 -5.86 11.60 -10.18
CA TYR A 104 -7.01 12.27 -10.80
C TYR A 104 -6.56 13.35 -11.80
N TRP A 105 -5.58 14.17 -11.41
CA TRP A 105 -5.07 15.24 -12.25
C TRP A 105 -4.41 14.72 -13.53
N VAL A 106 -3.62 13.65 -13.44
CA VAL A 106 -3.03 13.02 -14.63
C VAL A 106 -4.11 12.33 -15.46
N ALA A 107 -4.97 11.54 -14.82
CA ALA A 107 -6.01 10.77 -15.50
C ALA A 107 -6.99 11.67 -16.26
N LYS A 108 -7.42 12.81 -15.71
CA LYS A 108 -8.34 13.74 -16.41
C LYS A 108 -7.72 14.45 -17.62
N ASN A 109 -6.39 14.52 -17.70
CA ASN A 109 -5.67 15.06 -18.85
C ASN A 109 -5.47 14.00 -19.95
N ILE A 110 -5.64 12.72 -19.61
CA ILE A 110 -5.52 11.62 -20.54
C ILE A 110 -6.92 11.17 -20.95
N LEU A 111 -7.76 10.77 -20.01
CA LEU A 111 -9.12 10.21 -20.13
C LEU A 111 -10.21 11.28 -19.98
N SER A 112 -11.48 10.88 -20.08
CA SER A 112 -12.60 11.76 -19.72
C SER A 112 -12.66 11.98 -18.21
N LYS A 113 -13.30 13.06 -17.75
CA LYS A 113 -13.37 13.41 -16.33
C LYS A 113 -14.10 12.34 -15.51
N GLU A 114 -15.14 11.74 -16.08
CA GLU A 114 -15.90 10.65 -15.47
C GLU A 114 -15.01 9.43 -15.22
N LEU A 115 -14.24 9.02 -16.23
CA LEU A 115 -13.30 7.91 -16.10
C LEU A 115 -12.17 8.23 -15.12
N ALA A 116 -11.67 9.46 -15.10
CA ALA A 116 -10.67 9.90 -14.13
C ALA A 116 -11.21 9.77 -12.69
N SER A 117 -12.45 10.23 -12.43
CA SER A 117 -13.10 10.07 -11.13
C SER A 117 -13.30 8.60 -10.76
N LEU A 118 -13.70 7.75 -11.70
CA LEU A 118 -13.85 6.30 -11.45
C LEU A 118 -12.51 5.63 -11.15
N VAL A 119 -11.46 5.93 -11.91
CA VAL A 119 -10.10 5.41 -11.65
C VAL A 119 -9.63 5.83 -10.27
N THR A 120 -9.81 7.10 -9.90
CA THR A 120 -9.40 7.58 -8.57
C THR A 120 -10.20 6.93 -7.45
N LEU A 121 -11.53 6.77 -7.61
CA LEU A 121 -12.37 6.07 -6.64
C LEU A 121 -11.94 4.62 -6.46
N LEU A 122 -11.88 3.84 -7.55
CA LEU A 122 -11.55 2.42 -7.48
C LEU A 122 -10.10 2.17 -7.05
N TYR A 123 -9.16 3.08 -7.38
CA TYR A 123 -7.81 3.04 -6.84
C TYR A 123 -7.84 3.28 -5.33
N SER A 124 -8.64 4.24 -4.86
CA SER A 124 -8.73 4.59 -3.43
C SER A 124 -9.26 3.44 -2.57
N CYS A 125 -10.21 2.64 -3.07
CA CYS A 125 -10.76 1.48 -2.36
C CYS A 125 -10.24 0.11 -2.86
N SER A 126 -9.12 0.10 -3.58
CA SER A 126 -8.55 -1.15 -4.11
C SER A 126 -8.03 -2.06 -3.00
N LEU A 127 -8.31 -3.36 -3.13
CA LEU A 127 -7.83 -4.42 -2.24
C LEU A 127 -6.33 -4.72 -2.40
N ILE A 128 -5.75 -4.23 -3.49
CA ILE A 128 -4.32 -4.38 -3.79
C ILE A 128 -3.57 -3.22 -3.14
N GLY A 129 -2.56 -3.53 -2.34
CA GLY A 129 -1.74 -2.54 -1.68
C GLY A 129 -2.45 -1.80 -0.55
N THR A 130 -3.30 -2.45 0.25
CA THR A 130 -4.03 -1.78 1.34
C THR A 130 -3.10 -1.13 2.37
N SER A 131 -1.94 -1.75 2.66
CA SER A 131 -0.90 -1.16 3.53
C SER A 131 -0.46 0.24 3.09
N ILE A 132 -0.57 0.57 1.80
CA ILE A 132 -0.19 1.89 1.24
C ILE A 132 -1.08 3.03 1.76
N GLN A 133 -2.29 2.68 2.20
CA GLN A 133 -3.30 3.61 2.71
C GLN A 133 -3.30 3.74 4.23
N PHE A 134 -2.91 2.68 4.95
CA PHE A 134 -3.04 2.61 6.41
C PHE A 134 -1.71 2.74 7.18
N SER A 135 -0.56 2.76 6.50
CA SER A 135 0.77 2.82 7.12
C SER A 135 1.55 4.07 6.70
N SER A 136 2.14 4.76 7.68
CA SER A 136 2.94 5.96 7.43
C SER A 136 4.23 5.66 6.68
N ILE A 137 4.92 4.56 7.01
CA ILE A 137 6.15 4.18 6.28
C ILE A 137 5.88 3.88 4.79
N MET A 138 4.63 3.63 4.42
CA MET A 138 4.23 3.44 3.02
C MET A 138 4.06 4.74 2.23
N LEU A 139 4.36 5.90 2.83
CA LEU A 139 4.57 7.15 2.09
C LEU A 139 5.60 6.98 0.96
N ASN A 140 6.56 6.06 1.11
CA ASN A 140 7.52 5.68 0.07
C ASN A 140 6.82 5.25 -1.23
N SER A 141 5.84 4.33 -1.11
CA SER A 141 5.07 3.87 -2.28
C SER A 141 4.16 4.97 -2.82
N ASN A 142 3.62 5.84 -1.97
CA ASN A 142 2.77 6.96 -2.40
C ASN A 142 3.57 8.01 -3.20
N LEU A 143 4.77 8.37 -2.74
CA LEU A 143 5.71 9.23 -3.48
C LEU A 143 6.10 8.61 -4.82
N ALA A 144 6.40 7.32 -4.84
CA ALA A 144 6.73 6.61 -6.07
C ALA A 144 5.56 6.67 -7.07
N THR A 145 4.32 6.46 -6.62
CA THR A 145 3.11 6.59 -7.44
C THR A 145 2.90 8.01 -7.98
N ILE A 146 3.12 9.04 -7.14
CA ILE A 146 3.02 10.45 -7.55
C ILE A 146 4.01 10.72 -8.68
N PHE A 147 5.29 10.42 -8.46
CA PHE A 147 6.33 10.68 -9.44
C PHE A 147 6.16 9.85 -10.71
N PHE A 148 5.73 8.59 -10.60
CA PHE A 148 5.41 7.76 -11.76
C PHE A 148 4.28 8.37 -12.60
N SER A 149 3.19 8.79 -11.95
CA SER A 149 2.05 9.42 -12.62
C SER A 149 2.46 10.71 -13.33
N LEU A 150 3.27 11.55 -12.68
CA LEU A 150 3.83 12.76 -13.29
C LEU A 150 4.73 12.43 -14.48
N SER A 151 5.55 11.38 -14.39
CA SER A 151 6.38 10.91 -15.50
C SER A 151 5.53 10.58 -16.74
N ILE A 152 4.42 9.84 -16.56
CA ILE A 152 3.45 9.54 -17.63
C ILE A 152 2.85 10.83 -18.22
N TYR A 153 2.44 11.78 -17.38
CA TYR A 153 1.92 13.06 -17.83
C TYR A 153 2.92 13.84 -18.70
N PHE A 154 4.18 13.89 -18.28
CA PHE A 154 5.21 14.62 -19.03
C PHE A 154 5.60 13.93 -20.34
N ILE A 155 5.60 12.60 -20.41
CA ILE A 155 5.77 11.88 -21.70
C ILE A 155 4.57 12.06 -22.61
N TYR A 156 3.36 11.80 -22.10
CA TYR A 156 2.18 11.62 -22.95
C TYR A 156 1.50 12.94 -23.30
N VAL A 157 1.31 13.83 -22.32
CA VAL A 157 0.58 15.10 -22.48
C VAL A 157 1.52 16.23 -22.89
N ARG A 158 2.59 16.45 -22.11
CA ARG A 158 3.52 17.57 -22.36
C ARG A 158 4.63 17.26 -23.36
N LYS A 159 4.86 15.97 -23.68
CA LYS A 159 5.92 15.50 -24.59
C LYS A 159 7.33 15.97 -24.19
N ASN A 160 7.57 16.20 -22.90
CA ASN A 160 8.84 16.63 -22.32
C ASN A 160 9.57 15.43 -21.69
N ILE A 161 10.60 14.96 -22.38
CA ILE A 161 11.37 13.77 -21.99
C ILE A 161 12.25 14.02 -20.77
N ILE A 162 12.83 15.21 -20.63
CA ILE A 162 13.76 15.50 -19.53
C ILE A 162 13.02 15.48 -18.20
N LEU A 163 11.92 16.23 -18.10
CA LEU A 163 11.10 16.24 -16.88
C LEU A 163 10.51 14.86 -16.59
N SER A 164 10.06 14.14 -17.62
CA SER A 164 9.55 12.79 -17.42
C SER A 164 10.63 11.81 -16.92
N SER A 165 11.87 11.93 -17.42
CA SER A 165 13.01 11.12 -16.97
C SER A 165 13.30 11.42 -15.50
N LEU A 166 13.33 12.69 -15.12
CA LEU A 166 13.55 13.12 -13.73
C LEU A 166 12.47 12.57 -12.79
N PHE A 167 11.20 12.68 -13.17
CA PHE A 167 10.12 12.10 -12.37
C PHE A 167 10.16 10.57 -12.33
N PHE A 168 10.57 9.90 -13.41
CA PHE A 168 10.70 8.43 -13.39
C PHE A 168 11.84 7.98 -12.47
N ILE A 169 12.99 8.67 -12.52
CA ILE A 169 14.12 8.43 -11.61
C ILE A 169 13.67 8.65 -10.16
N ALA A 170 12.99 9.77 -9.87
CA ALA A 170 12.48 10.05 -8.54
C ALA A 170 11.49 8.99 -8.04
N SER A 171 10.68 8.41 -8.94
CA SER A 171 9.78 7.30 -8.62
C SER A 171 10.55 6.05 -8.16
N ILE A 172 11.56 5.63 -8.94
CA ILE A 172 12.36 4.44 -8.63
C ILE A 172 13.20 4.63 -7.37
N LEU A 173 13.77 5.83 -7.18
CA LEU A 173 14.50 6.21 -5.96
C LEU A 173 13.59 6.49 -4.76
N SER A 174 12.26 6.41 -4.93
CA SER A 174 11.29 6.37 -3.84
C SER A 174 10.87 4.93 -3.54
N TYR A 175 10.62 4.13 -4.58
CA TYR A 175 10.28 2.72 -4.43
C TYR A 175 10.58 1.96 -5.72
N GLU A 176 11.48 0.98 -5.63
CA GLU A 176 12.02 0.23 -6.77
C GLU A 176 10.98 -0.60 -7.53
N ILE A 177 9.80 -0.81 -6.95
CA ILE A 177 8.69 -1.60 -7.54
C ILE A 177 8.20 -1.03 -8.87
N PHE A 178 8.46 0.26 -9.13
CA PHE A 178 8.13 0.91 -10.40
C PHE A 178 9.19 0.72 -11.49
N LEU A 179 10.37 0.16 -11.19
CA LEU A 179 11.47 0.01 -12.15
C LEU A 179 11.07 -0.73 -13.44
N PRO A 180 10.36 -1.88 -13.39
CA PRO A 180 9.97 -2.60 -14.61
C PRO A 180 9.08 -1.79 -15.57
N LEU A 181 8.40 -0.76 -15.06
CA LEU A 181 7.52 0.09 -15.85
C LEU A 181 8.27 1.09 -16.74
N ILE A 182 9.60 1.08 -16.73
CA ILE A 182 10.41 1.79 -17.72
C ILE A 182 9.99 1.41 -19.15
N LEU A 183 9.64 0.15 -19.38
CA LEU A 183 9.19 -0.34 -20.68
C LEU A 183 7.87 0.30 -21.12
N LEU A 184 6.96 0.59 -20.18
CA LEU A 184 5.74 1.34 -20.48
C LEU A 184 6.07 2.76 -20.92
N ASN A 185 6.97 3.44 -20.22
CA ASN A 185 7.40 4.79 -20.59
C ASN A 185 8.02 4.83 -21.99
N LEU A 186 8.89 3.86 -22.30
CA LEU A 186 9.49 3.73 -23.64
C LEU A 186 8.43 3.48 -24.73
N PHE A 187 7.42 2.65 -24.44
CA PHE A 187 6.32 2.38 -25.35
C PHE A 187 5.50 3.64 -25.67
N LEU A 188 5.26 4.51 -24.68
CA LEU A 188 4.50 5.75 -24.85
C LEU A 188 5.23 6.82 -25.67
N ILE A 189 6.56 6.78 -25.72
CA ILE A 189 7.36 7.71 -26.52
C ILE A 189 7.31 7.25 -27.99
N LYS A 190 6.90 8.10 -28.92
CA LYS A 190 6.81 7.73 -30.36
C LYS A 190 8.12 7.88 -31.13
N ASN A 191 8.98 8.83 -30.76
CA ASN A 191 10.21 9.15 -31.50
C ASN A 191 11.40 8.36 -30.95
N ASN A 192 12.10 7.62 -31.83
CA ASN A 192 13.26 6.79 -31.47
C ASN A 192 14.40 7.57 -30.79
N LYS A 193 14.76 8.77 -31.28
CA LYS A 193 15.79 9.59 -30.64
C LYS A 193 15.40 9.97 -29.20
N LYS A 194 14.13 10.31 -29.00
CA LYS A 194 13.57 10.61 -27.67
C LYS A 194 13.52 9.39 -26.75
N ARG A 195 13.26 8.18 -27.30
CA ARG A 195 13.32 6.92 -26.54
C ARG A 195 14.73 6.64 -26.04
N ILE A 196 15.72 6.75 -26.92
CA ILE A 196 17.13 6.54 -26.57
C ILE A 196 17.56 7.55 -25.51
N LEU A 197 17.22 8.83 -25.67
CA LEU A 197 17.50 9.85 -24.68
C LEU A 197 16.85 9.54 -23.31
N PHE A 198 15.58 9.15 -23.29
CA PHE A 198 14.90 8.75 -22.05
C PHE A 198 15.60 7.56 -21.39
N LEU A 199 15.97 6.54 -22.16
CA LEU A 199 16.65 5.35 -21.66
C LEU A 199 18.02 5.69 -21.06
N LEU A 200 18.82 6.50 -21.77
CA LEU A 200 20.14 6.93 -21.31
C LEU A 200 20.05 7.75 -20.02
N LEU A 201 19.12 8.71 -19.96
CA LEU A 201 18.91 9.52 -18.74
C LEU A 201 18.47 8.63 -17.57
N THR A 202 17.46 7.80 -17.77
CA THR A 202 16.89 7.00 -16.68
C THR A 202 17.81 5.87 -16.25
N SER A 203 18.14 4.95 -17.16
CA SER A 203 18.97 3.79 -16.84
C SER A 203 20.40 4.19 -16.48
N GLY A 204 20.96 5.19 -17.18
CA GLY A 204 22.28 5.73 -16.86
C GLY A 204 22.35 6.30 -15.45
N THR A 205 21.38 7.15 -15.05
CA THR A 205 21.34 7.69 -13.69
C THR A 205 21.07 6.62 -12.64
N ILE A 206 20.18 5.66 -12.91
CA ILE A 206 19.91 4.57 -11.96
C ILE A 206 21.15 3.70 -11.76
N VAL A 207 21.85 3.32 -12.83
CA VAL A 207 23.08 2.52 -12.74
C VAL A 207 24.18 3.30 -12.02
N LEU A 208 24.40 4.57 -12.39
CA LEU A 208 25.36 5.45 -11.72
C LEU A 208 25.06 5.55 -10.22
N PHE A 209 23.79 5.77 -9.86
CA PHE A 209 23.39 5.80 -8.47
C PHE A 209 23.65 4.46 -7.77
N ARG A 210 23.15 3.35 -8.31
CA ARG A 210 23.20 2.04 -7.66
C ARG A 210 24.61 1.44 -7.57
N LYS A 211 25.48 1.71 -8.53
CA LYS A 211 26.81 1.07 -8.64
C LYS A 211 27.97 1.95 -8.23
N VAL A 212 27.81 3.28 -8.23
CA VAL A 212 28.88 4.22 -7.88
C VAL A 212 28.48 5.01 -6.64
N ILE A 213 27.43 5.82 -6.72
CA ILE A 213 27.08 6.77 -5.66
C ILE A 213 26.64 6.06 -4.37
N GLN A 214 25.76 5.06 -4.47
CA GLN A 214 25.20 4.36 -3.31
C GLN A 214 26.30 3.62 -2.51
N PRO A 215 27.19 2.81 -3.12
CA PRO A 215 28.30 2.18 -2.40
C PRO A 215 29.33 3.17 -1.83
N GLU A 216 29.59 4.29 -2.51
CA GLU A 216 30.56 5.29 -2.03
C GLU A 216 30.02 6.14 -0.87
N LEU A 217 28.71 6.44 -0.87
CA LEU A 217 28.09 7.29 0.15
C LEU A 217 27.53 6.53 1.35
N PHE A 218 27.12 5.27 1.18
CA PHE A 218 26.39 4.49 2.20
C PHE A 218 27.11 3.18 2.53
N ALA A 219 27.78 3.16 3.68
CA ALA A 219 28.57 2.03 4.17
C ALA A 219 27.72 0.79 4.49
N ASN A 220 26.48 0.98 4.94
CA ASN A 220 25.57 -0.11 5.31
C ASN A 220 24.58 -0.47 4.19
N SER A 221 24.88 -0.06 2.95
CA SER A 221 24.01 -0.32 1.81
C SER A 221 23.91 -1.82 1.50
N TYR A 222 22.73 -2.39 1.73
CA TYR A 222 22.44 -3.78 1.36
C TYR A 222 21.80 -3.83 -0.03
N GLN A 223 22.40 -4.59 -0.96
CA GLN A 223 21.80 -4.87 -2.26
C GLN A 223 20.71 -5.94 -2.10
N ARG A 224 19.44 -5.52 -2.16
CA ARG A 224 18.27 -6.44 -2.18
C ARG A 224 18.05 -7.13 -3.53
N ASP A 225 18.80 -6.73 -4.55
CA ASP A 225 18.69 -7.27 -5.91
C ASP A 225 19.44 -8.60 -5.98
N GLU A 226 18.70 -9.69 -5.83
CA GLU A 226 19.23 -11.04 -5.92
C GLU A 226 18.91 -11.61 -7.30
N VAL A 227 19.59 -11.08 -8.33
CA VAL A 227 19.39 -11.48 -9.74
C VAL A 227 19.57 -13.00 -9.94
N GLY A 228 20.37 -13.65 -9.09
CA GLY A 228 20.56 -15.11 -9.09
C GLY A 228 19.28 -15.91 -8.79
N ARG A 229 18.29 -15.33 -8.13
CA ARG A 229 17.03 -16.01 -7.76
C ARG A 229 16.14 -16.40 -8.94
N ILE A 230 16.35 -15.81 -10.11
CA ILE A 230 15.62 -16.17 -11.33
C ILE A 230 15.98 -17.60 -11.76
N PHE A 231 17.20 -18.05 -11.46
CA PHE A 231 17.64 -19.41 -11.79
C PHE A 231 17.11 -20.47 -10.81
N GLU A 232 16.49 -20.05 -9.69
CA GLU A 232 15.81 -20.94 -8.76
C GLU A 232 14.43 -21.34 -9.29
N PHE A 233 14.37 -22.38 -10.12
CA PHE A 233 13.12 -22.83 -10.74
C PHE A 233 11.95 -23.00 -9.76
N LYS A 234 12.19 -23.58 -8.58
CA LYS A 234 11.17 -23.74 -7.52
C LYS A 234 10.56 -22.40 -7.09
N ARG A 235 11.40 -21.36 -6.93
CA ARG A 235 10.99 -20.02 -6.55
C ARG A 235 10.20 -19.36 -7.66
N VAL A 236 10.66 -19.43 -8.91
CA VAL A 236 9.96 -18.85 -10.06
C VAL A 236 8.56 -19.45 -10.20
N VAL A 237 8.44 -20.77 -10.09
CA VAL A 237 7.14 -21.47 -10.08
C VAL A 237 6.28 -20.97 -8.92
N GLN A 238 6.84 -20.84 -7.72
CA GLN A 238 6.12 -20.33 -6.56
C GLN A 238 5.59 -18.90 -6.76
N VAL A 239 6.41 -17.99 -7.31
CA VAL A 239 6.00 -16.61 -7.63
C VAL A 239 4.88 -16.61 -8.67
N ALA A 240 4.96 -17.45 -9.70
CA ALA A 240 3.91 -17.58 -10.70
C ALA A 240 2.60 -18.08 -10.09
N VAL A 241 2.65 -19.16 -9.28
CA VAL A 241 1.48 -19.71 -8.58
C VAL A 241 0.84 -18.67 -7.67
N TYR A 242 1.65 -17.94 -6.89
CA TYR A 242 1.13 -16.89 -6.01
C TYR A 242 0.57 -15.69 -6.77
N SER A 243 1.17 -15.31 -7.91
CA SER A 243 0.62 -14.26 -8.78
C SER A 243 -0.74 -14.64 -9.34
N VAL A 244 -0.92 -15.89 -9.80
CA VAL A 244 -2.23 -16.39 -10.25
C VAL A 244 -3.22 -16.44 -9.09
N LYS A 245 -2.82 -17.02 -7.96
CA LYS A 245 -3.65 -17.11 -6.75
C LYS A 245 -4.13 -15.73 -6.27
N LEU A 246 -3.29 -14.71 -6.36
CA LEU A 246 -3.61 -13.34 -6.00
C LEU A 246 -4.87 -12.86 -6.74
N PHE A 247 -4.90 -12.94 -8.07
CA PHE A 247 -6.01 -12.43 -8.87
C PHE A 247 -7.26 -13.32 -8.86
N PHE A 248 -7.09 -14.64 -8.81
CA PHE A 248 -8.20 -15.59 -8.97
C PHE A 248 -8.79 -16.12 -7.66
N LYS A 249 -8.09 -15.97 -6.53
CA LYS A 249 -8.56 -16.46 -5.22
C LYS A 249 -8.52 -15.36 -4.16
N ASP A 250 -7.34 -14.79 -3.93
CA ASP A 250 -7.12 -14.02 -2.70
C ASP A 250 -7.91 -12.70 -2.69
N LEU A 251 -8.07 -12.04 -3.84
CA LEU A 251 -8.97 -10.88 -3.97
C LEU A 251 -10.42 -11.21 -3.62
N PHE A 252 -10.95 -12.34 -4.10
CA PHE A 252 -12.32 -12.75 -3.83
C PHE A 252 -12.52 -13.18 -2.38
N VAL A 253 -11.54 -13.87 -1.79
CA VAL A 253 -11.52 -14.18 -0.35
C VAL A 253 -11.57 -12.89 0.47
N GLY A 254 -10.80 -11.88 0.07
CA GLY A 254 -10.83 -10.55 0.67
C GLY A 254 -12.21 -9.89 0.62
N MET A 255 -12.83 -9.84 -0.56
CA MET A 255 -14.19 -9.30 -0.72
C MET A 255 -15.21 -10.06 0.13
N TYR A 256 -15.14 -11.39 0.13
CA TYR A 256 -16.03 -12.24 0.93
C TYR A 256 -15.87 -11.94 2.43
N LYS A 257 -14.62 -11.86 2.93
CA LYS A 257 -14.36 -11.47 4.31
C LYS A 257 -14.85 -10.05 4.63
N GLY A 258 -14.66 -9.11 3.72
CA GLY A 258 -15.20 -7.74 3.86
C GLY A 258 -16.73 -7.74 3.98
N LEU A 259 -17.42 -8.54 3.17
CA LEU A 259 -18.87 -8.71 3.28
C LEU A 259 -19.30 -9.38 4.59
N LEU A 260 -18.58 -10.39 5.07
CA LEU A 260 -18.86 -10.99 6.38
C LEU A 260 -18.70 -9.97 7.52
N ASN A 261 -17.76 -9.04 7.37
CA ASN A 261 -17.48 -7.99 8.35
C ASN A 261 -18.47 -6.82 8.31
N LEU A 262 -19.46 -6.83 7.39
CA LEU A 262 -20.53 -5.81 7.32
C LEU A 262 -21.25 -5.59 8.66
N ARG A 263 -21.36 -6.64 9.49
CA ARG A 263 -21.99 -6.57 10.83
C ARG A 263 -21.26 -5.63 11.79
N ASN A 264 -19.98 -5.38 11.55
CA ASN A 264 -19.13 -4.53 12.37
C ASN A 264 -18.91 -3.14 11.75
N ILE A 265 -19.59 -2.82 10.64
CA ILE A 265 -19.52 -1.52 9.96
C ILE A 265 -20.63 -0.61 10.49
N HIS A 266 -20.32 0.66 10.75
CA HIS A 266 -21.33 1.63 11.18
C HIS A 266 -22.32 1.91 10.06
N ILE A 267 -23.60 2.09 10.41
CA ILE A 267 -24.67 2.34 9.44
C ILE A 267 -24.39 3.55 8.54
N VAL A 268 -23.73 4.59 9.07
CA VAL A 268 -23.34 5.79 8.31
C VAL A 268 -22.33 5.45 7.21
N GLU A 269 -21.42 4.51 7.44
CA GLU A 269 -20.45 4.05 6.45
C GLU A 269 -21.11 3.21 5.35
N ILE A 270 -22.13 2.41 5.70
CA ILE A 270 -22.93 1.67 4.71
C ILE A 270 -23.73 2.65 3.85
N ILE A 271 -24.37 3.65 4.47
CA ILE A 271 -25.10 4.70 3.77
C ILE A 271 -24.16 5.47 2.84
N SER A 272 -22.94 5.81 3.27
CA SER A 272 -21.99 6.52 2.42
C SER A 272 -21.57 5.67 1.20
N ALA A 273 -21.33 4.37 1.38
CA ALA A 273 -21.05 3.45 0.28
C ALA A 273 -22.22 3.35 -0.71
N LEU A 274 -23.46 3.31 -0.23
CA LEU A 274 -24.66 3.33 -1.07
C LEU A 274 -24.82 4.65 -1.85
N ILE A 275 -24.55 5.79 -1.21
CA ILE A 275 -24.60 7.11 -1.84
C ILE A 275 -23.56 7.19 -2.96
N VAL A 276 -22.30 6.85 -2.68
CA VAL A 276 -21.21 6.85 -3.68
C VAL A 276 -21.59 5.98 -4.86
N SER A 277 -22.06 4.75 -4.60
CA SER A 277 -22.45 3.80 -5.64
C SER A 277 -23.63 4.30 -6.48
N SER A 278 -24.61 4.94 -5.85
CA SER A 278 -25.75 5.56 -6.54
C SER A 278 -25.31 6.72 -7.44
N VAL A 279 -24.35 7.53 -6.99
CA VAL A 279 -23.79 8.63 -7.80
C VAL A 279 -22.97 8.09 -8.96
N VAL A 280 -22.15 7.05 -8.74
CA VAL A 280 -21.44 6.32 -9.83
C VAL A 280 -22.45 5.83 -10.87
N TYR A 281 -23.56 5.22 -10.44
CA TYR A 281 -24.62 4.80 -11.36
C TYR A 281 -25.16 5.97 -12.19
N LYS A 282 -25.47 7.10 -11.54
CA LYS A 282 -26.01 8.28 -12.24
C LYS A 282 -25.03 8.84 -13.26
N VAL A 283 -23.76 9.02 -12.89
CA VAL A 283 -22.70 9.54 -13.78
C VAL A 283 -22.54 8.66 -15.04
N PHE A 284 -22.56 7.34 -14.88
CA PHE A 284 -22.27 6.41 -15.99
C PHE A 284 -23.52 5.92 -16.74
N SER A 285 -24.73 6.13 -16.23
CA SER A 285 -25.96 5.65 -16.87
C SER A 285 -26.19 6.23 -18.28
N VAL A 286 -25.67 7.44 -18.52
CA VAL A 286 -25.75 8.17 -19.79
C VAL A 286 -24.39 8.29 -20.49
N TYR A 287 -23.35 7.63 -19.97
CA TYR A 287 -22.01 7.68 -20.56
C TYR A 287 -21.94 6.84 -21.83
N ASP A 288 -21.40 7.39 -22.91
CA ASP A 288 -21.27 6.68 -24.18
C ASP A 288 -20.02 5.78 -24.20
N PHE A 289 -20.19 4.56 -23.69
CA PHE A 289 -19.13 3.55 -23.70
C PHE A 289 -18.82 3.01 -25.11
N LYS A 290 -19.80 3.00 -26.01
CA LYS A 290 -19.67 2.35 -27.33
C LYS A 290 -18.70 3.11 -28.22
N SER A 291 -18.79 4.44 -28.26
CA SER A 291 -17.87 5.26 -29.06
C SER A 291 -16.41 5.18 -28.61
N GLN A 292 -16.17 4.83 -27.34
CA GLN A 292 -14.82 4.74 -26.75
C GLN A 292 -14.25 3.31 -26.78
N LEU A 293 -14.92 2.31 -27.38
CA LEU A 293 -14.54 0.89 -27.27
C LEU A 293 -13.11 0.60 -27.71
N HIS A 294 -12.66 1.16 -28.84
CA HIS A 294 -11.29 0.97 -29.33
C HIS A 294 -10.25 1.48 -28.32
N ARG A 295 -10.55 2.61 -27.68
CA ARG A 295 -9.71 3.19 -26.64
C ARG A 295 -9.65 2.30 -25.40
N PHE A 296 -10.79 1.78 -24.94
CA PHE A 296 -10.84 0.85 -23.81
C PHE A 296 -10.05 -0.44 -24.09
N LYS A 297 -10.13 -0.98 -25.32
CA LYS A 297 -9.31 -2.15 -25.72
C LYS A 297 -7.82 -1.86 -25.57
N ASN A 298 -7.35 -0.73 -26.11
CA ASN A 298 -5.93 -0.37 -26.05
C ASN A 298 -5.47 -0.12 -24.61
N LEU A 299 -6.27 0.59 -23.81
CA LEU A 299 -5.98 0.80 -22.40
C LEU A 299 -5.97 -0.51 -21.61
N GLY A 300 -6.87 -1.45 -21.92
CA GLY A 300 -6.89 -2.77 -21.30
C GLY A 300 -5.64 -3.58 -21.60
N ILE A 301 -5.17 -3.58 -22.85
CA ILE A 301 -3.91 -4.24 -23.24
C ILE A 301 -2.72 -3.60 -22.53
N ILE A 302 -2.64 -2.26 -22.53
CA ILE A 302 -1.57 -1.52 -21.84
C ILE A 302 -1.59 -1.87 -20.34
N SER A 303 -2.77 -1.89 -19.72
CA SER A 303 -2.92 -2.19 -18.29
C SER A 303 -2.49 -3.61 -17.98
N LEU A 304 -2.88 -4.59 -18.81
CA LEU A 304 -2.46 -5.99 -18.64
C LEU A 304 -0.94 -6.15 -18.74
N ILE A 305 -0.32 -5.55 -19.77
CA ILE A 305 1.14 -5.57 -19.93
C ILE A 305 1.82 -4.93 -18.72
N SER A 306 1.33 -3.78 -18.26
CA SER A 306 1.88 -3.11 -17.08
C SER A 306 1.73 -3.91 -15.79
N ILE A 307 0.64 -4.69 -15.62
CA ILE A 307 0.50 -5.62 -14.49
C ILE A 307 1.59 -6.70 -14.56
N LEU A 308 1.81 -7.31 -15.73
CA LEU A 308 2.85 -8.33 -15.93
C LEU A 308 4.25 -7.77 -15.67
N LEU A 309 4.52 -6.56 -16.15
CA LEU A 309 5.77 -5.85 -15.86
C LEU A 309 5.91 -5.58 -14.36
N GLY A 310 4.85 -5.07 -13.70
CA GLY A 310 4.85 -4.86 -12.26
C GLY A 310 5.12 -6.14 -11.47
N LEU A 311 4.56 -7.28 -11.89
CA LEU A 311 4.80 -8.58 -11.26
C LEU A 311 6.23 -9.10 -11.44
N SER A 312 6.91 -8.67 -12.51
CA SER A 312 8.29 -9.12 -12.76
C SER A 312 9.24 -8.79 -11.61
N ILE A 313 8.98 -7.74 -10.82
CA ILE A 313 9.80 -7.38 -9.66
C ILE A 313 9.92 -8.52 -8.64
N PHE A 314 8.91 -9.37 -8.50
CA PHE A 314 8.92 -10.51 -7.58
C PHE A 314 9.89 -11.62 -8.03
N LEU A 315 10.27 -11.65 -9.32
CA LEU A 315 11.29 -12.57 -9.83
C LEU A 315 12.70 -12.14 -9.43
N PHE A 316 12.93 -10.82 -9.30
CA PHE A 316 14.24 -10.23 -9.01
C PHE A 316 14.44 -9.83 -7.55
N SER A 317 13.44 -10.06 -6.69
CA SER A 317 13.46 -9.63 -5.29
C SER A 317 13.12 -10.75 -4.33
N SER A 318 13.31 -10.49 -3.04
CA SER A 318 12.90 -11.39 -1.97
C SER A 318 11.41 -11.45 -1.68
N TYR A 319 10.63 -10.55 -2.28
CA TYR A 319 9.21 -10.43 -2.03
C TYR A 319 8.38 -11.57 -2.63
N ILE A 320 7.23 -11.81 -2.02
CA ILE A 320 6.20 -12.72 -2.52
C ILE A 320 4.96 -11.90 -2.87
N PRO A 321 4.33 -12.11 -4.04
CA PRO A 321 3.10 -11.42 -4.37
C PRO A 321 1.96 -11.95 -3.49
N THR A 322 1.41 -11.10 -2.63
CA THR A 322 0.30 -11.43 -1.72
C THR A 322 -0.51 -10.19 -1.39
N VAL A 323 -1.83 -10.33 -1.25
CA VAL A 323 -2.73 -9.27 -0.74
C VAL A 323 -2.91 -9.34 0.77
N PHE A 324 -2.30 -10.33 1.43
CA PHE A 324 -2.41 -10.53 2.88
C PHE A 324 -1.24 -9.94 3.64
N GLY A 325 -1.50 -9.49 4.87
CA GLY A 325 -0.53 -8.98 5.80
C GLY A 325 0.09 -7.65 5.36
N PHE A 326 1.16 -7.28 6.05
CA PHE A 326 1.88 -6.06 5.75
C PHE A 326 2.55 -6.10 4.36
N ASP A 327 2.91 -7.30 3.87
CA ASP A 327 3.55 -7.55 2.58
C ASP A 327 2.73 -7.11 1.37
N ASN A 328 1.42 -6.87 1.54
CA ASN A 328 0.56 -6.26 0.53
C ASN A 328 1.13 -4.91 0.01
N ARG A 329 1.96 -4.23 0.82
CA ARG A 329 2.68 -3.01 0.43
C ARG A 329 3.43 -3.09 -0.90
N ASN A 330 3.91 -4.28 -1.27
CA ASN A 330 4.74 -4.46 -2.46
C ASN A 330 3.95 -4.42 -3.79
N LEU A 331 2.63 -4.18 -3.74
CA LEU A 331 1.76 -4.20 -4.92
C LEU A 331 1.37 -2.81 -5.44
N GLY A 332 2.06 -1.74 -5.03
CA GLY A 332 1.72 -0.35 -5.39
C GLY A 332 1.61 -0.10 -6.90
N ALA A 333 2.57 -0.57 -7.70
CA ALA A 333 2.51 -0.48 -9.16
C ALA A 333 1.31 -1.26 -9.74
N ILE A 334 1.04 -2.45 -9.21
CA ILE A 334 -0.04 -3.33 -9.65
C ILE A 334 -1.41 -2.71 -9.31
N ARG A 335 -1.55 -2.03 -8.16
CA ARG A 335 -2.79 -1.34 -7.73
C ARG A 335 -3.33 -0.40 -8.81
N LEU A 336 -2.45 0.42 -9.41
CA LEU A 336 -2.82 1.39 -10.44
C LEU A 336 -3.34 0.71 -11.71
N PHE A 337 -2.57 -0.23 -12.26
CA PHE A 337 -2.92 -0.86 -13.54
C PHE A 337 -4.01 -1.91 -13.41
N TYR A 338 -4.13 -2.58 -12.27
CA TYR A 338 -5.25 -3.47 -12.00
C TYR A 338 -6.57 -2.70 -12.00
N THR A 339 -6.60 -1.51 -11.39
CA THR A 339 -7.78 -0.64 -11.41
C THR A 339 -8.22 -0.31 -12.84
N LEU A 340 -7.28 0.10 -13.70
CA LEU A 340 -7.55 0.39 -15.11
C LEU A 340 -7.97 -0.86 -15.89
N PHE A 341 -7.35 -2.01 -15.61
CA PHE A 341 -7.66 -3.29 -16.24
C PHE A 341 -9.09 -3.74 -15.91
N VAL A 342 -9.53 -3.62 -14.66
CA VAL A 342 -10.91 -3.97 -14.26
C VAL A 342 -11.93 -3.07 -14.96
N ILE A 343 -11.70 -1.74 -14.96
CA ILE A 343 -12.60 -0.80 -15.65
C ILE A 343 -12.71 -1.15 -17.14
N THR A 344 -11.57 -1.27 -17.82
CA THR A 344 -11.51 -1.53 -19.27
C THR A 344 -12.07 -2.90 -19.62
N GLY A 345 -11.80 -3.93 -18.82
CA GLY A 345 -12.32 -5.29 -18.98
C GLY A 345 -13.84 -5.35 -18.87
N ILE A 346 -14.42 -4.71 -17.84
CA ILE A 346 -15.88 -4.61 -17.68
C ILE A 346 -16.51 -3.93 -18.89
N VAL A 347 -16.01 -2.77 -19.32
CA VAL A 347 -16.57 -2.08 -20.50
C VAL A 347 -16.45 -2.95 -21.75
N TYR A 348 -15.26 -3.51 -22.00
CA TYR A 348 -14.98 -4.27 -23.21
C TYR A 348 -15.91 -5.48 -23.34
N VAL A 349 -16.03 -6.29 -22.27
CA VAL A 349 -16.87 -7.49 -22.26
C VAL A 349 -18.35 -7.12 -22.42
N LEU A 350 -18.86 -6.18 -21.61
CA LEU A 350 -20.29 -5.87 -21.62
C LEU A 350 -20.75 -5.17 -22.91
N VAL A 351 -19.91 -4.31 -23.50
CA VAL A 351 -20.19 -3.72 -24.82
C VAL A 351 -20.18 -4.79 -25.92
N LYS A 352 -19.24 -5.75 -25.87
CA LYS A 352 -19.19 -6.87 -26.82
C LYS A 352 -20.42 -7.78 -26.72
N LEU A 353 -20.96 -7.97 -25.52
CA LEU A 353 -22.22 -8.66 -25.27
C LEU A 353 -23.47 -7.84 -25.64
N LYS A 354 -23.29 -6.65 -26.26
CA LYS A 354 -24.37 -5.73 -26.67
C LYS A 354 -25.23 -5.22 -25.51
N LEU A 355 -24.72 -5.23 -24.27
CA LEU A 355 -25.43 -4.73 -23.11
C LEU A 355 -25.48 -3.18 -23.12
N GLY A 356 -26.56 -2.62 -22.57
CA GLY A 356 -26.77 -1.17 -22.53
C GLY A 356 -25.93 -0.46 -21.47
N ASN A 357 -25.72 0.86 -21.63
CA ASN A 357 -24.93 1.69 -20.72
C ASN A 357 -25.42 1.62 -19.26
N LYS A 358 -26.72 1.46 -19.04
CA LYS A 358 -27.31 1.26 -17.71
C LYS A 358 -26.77 0.02 -17.00
N ILE A 359 -26.55 -1.10 -17.72
CA ILE A 359 -26.02 -2.34 -17.14
C ILE A 359 -24.55 -2.16 -16.77
N ILE A 360 -23.74 -1.56 -17.65
CA ILE A 360 -22.34 -1.22 -17.36
C ILE A 360 -22.24 -0.33 -16.12
N SER A 361 -23.13 0.66 -16.04
CA SER A 361 -23.23 1.57 -14.91
C SER A 361 -23.63 0.86 -13.60
N VAL A 362 -24.57 -0.10 -13.64
CA VAL A 362 -24.87 -0.97 -12.50
C VAL A 362 -23.63 -1.76 -12.07
N CYS A 363 -22.90 -2.36 -13.01
CA CYS A 363 -21.66 -3.10 -12.69
C CYS A 363 -20.63 -2.21 -11.98
N PHE A 364 -20.44 -0.96 -12.42
CA PHE A 364 -19.54 -0.03 -11.74
C PHE A 364 -20.05 0.42 -10.38
N ALA A 365 -21.35 0.65 -10.23
CA ALA A 365 -21.95 0.97 -8.94
C ALA A 365 -21.78 -0.19 -7.94
N THR A 366 -22.06 -1.43 -8.36
CA THR A 366 -21.85 -2.63 -7.54
C THR A 366 -20.37 -2.82 -7.20
N LEU A 367 -19.46 -2.63 -8.16
CA LEU A 367 -18.02 -2.72 -7.91
C LEU A 367 -17.55 -1.67 -6.90
N ALA A 368 -17.98 -0.41 -7.07
CA ALA A 368 -17.66 0.67 -6.14
C ALA A 368 -18.19 0.35 -4.73
N PHE A 369 -19.42 -0.15 -4.61
CA PHE A 369 -20.00 -0.57 -3.33
C PHE A 369 -19.15 -1.65 -2.66
N LEU A 370 -18.88 -2.74 -3.37
CA LEU A 370 -18.14 -3.89 -2.84
C LEU A 370 -16.73 -3.51 -2.39
N LEU A 371 -16.02 -2.73 -3.20
CA LEU A 371 -14.68 -2.28 -2.86
C LEU A 371 -14.68 -1.32 -1.68
N MET A 372 -15.62 -0.37 -1.61
CA MET A 372 -15.71 0.58 -0.51
C MET A 372 -16.09 -0.10 0.81
N ILE A 373 -17.06 -1.02 0.82
CA ILE A 373 -17.40 -1.83 2.00
C ILE A 373 -16.20 -2.67 2.47
N THR A 374 -15.47 -3.26 1.53
CA THR A 374 -14.29 -4.06 1.87
C THR A 374 -13.20 -3.16 2.43
N ASP A 375 -12.90 -2.01 1.83
CA ASP A 375 -11.89 -1.06 2.32
C ASP A 375 -12.23 -0.51 3.71
N ILE A 376 -13.51 -0.23 4.00
CA ILE A 376 -13.98 0.14 5.35
C ILE A 376 -13.76 -1.03 6.34
N SER A 377 -14.00 -2.26 5.91
CA SER A 377 -13.74 -3.46 6.73
C SER A 377 -12.24 -3.61 7.01
N VAL A 378 -11.39 -3.32 6.03
CA VAL A 378 -9.93 -3.31 6.21
C VAL A 378 -9.53 -2.22 7.20
N LYS A 379 -10.06 -1.00 7.08
CA LYS A 379 -9.86 0.07 8.07
C LYS A 379 -10.19 -0.42 9.49
N ASN A 380 -11.34 -1.07 9.70
CA ASN A 380 -11.71 -1.66 11.00
C ASN A 380 -10.74 -2.77 11.43
N SER A 381 -10.26 -3.59 10.49
CA SER A 381 -9.30 -4.67 10.77
C SER A 381 -7.93 -4.13 11.21
N TRP A 382 -7.48 -3.02 10.62
CA TRP A 382 -6.25 -2.33 11.04
C TRP A 382 -6.37 -1.70 12.43
N ILE A 383 -7.53 -1.09 12.75
CA ILE A 383 -7.83 -0.60 14.10
C ILE A 383 -7.79 -1.77 15.09
N TYR A 384 -8.43 -2.88 14.74
CA TYR A 384 -8.45 -4.08 15.57
C TYR A 384 -7.04 -4.65 15.79
N ALA A 385 -6.20 -4.74 14.75
CA ALA A 385 -4.82 -5.21 14.86
C ALA A 385 -3.99 -4.38 15.85
N SER A 386 -4.10 -3.05 15.78
CA SER A 386 -3.44 -2.14 16.72
C SER A 386 -3.91 -2.36 18.17
N ARG A 387 -5.23 -2.47 18.37
CA ARG A 387 -5.82 -2.73 19.70
C ARG A 387 -5.42 -4.10 20.25
N PHE A 388 -5.42 -5.13 19.41
CA PHE A 388 -5.00 -6.48 19.77
C PHE A 388 -3.55 -6.50 20.28
N ASN A 389 -2.62 -5.83 19.57
CA ASN A 389 -1.23 -5.76 19.98
C ASN A 389 -1.07 -5.06 21.34
N ASN A 390 -1.79 -3.96 21.56
CA ASN A 390 -1.77 -3.27 22.85
C ASN A 390 -2.37 -4.12 23.97
N GLU A 391 -3.50 -4.78 23.73
CA GLU A 391 -4.12 -5.67 24.72
C GLU A 391 -3.21 -6.85 25.08
N LEU A 392 -2.54 -7.44 24.10
CA LEU A 392 -1.57 -8.52 24.30
C LEU A 392 -0.43 -8.07 25.23
N PHE A 393 0.18 -6.91 24.97
CA PHE A 393 1.29 -6.40 25.76
C PHE A 393 0.84 -5.84 27.13
N SER A 394 -0.34 -5.26 27.23
CA SER A 394 -0.95 -4.84 28.51
C SER A 394 -1.17 -6.03 29.44
N LYS A 395 -1.73 -7.12 28.91
CA LYS A 395 -1.89 -8.38 29.67
C LYS A 395 -0.56 -9.00 30.03
N LEU A 396 0.45 -8.86 29.16
CA LEU A 396 1.79 -9.37 29.45
C LEU A 396 2.39 -8.60 30.63
N ASN A 397 2.24 -7.28 30.67
CA ASN A 397 2.71 -6.46 31.79
C ASN A 397 2.08 -6.90 33.12
N ILE A 398 0.76 -7.15 33.13
CA ILE A 398 0.06 -7.66 34.32
C ILE A 398 0.65 -9.01 34.75
N ALA A 399 0.87 -9.92 33.79
CA ALA A 399 1.43 -11.24 34.07
C ALA A 399 2.89 -11.16 34.57
N LEU A 400 3.72 -10.30 34.00
CA LEU A 400 5.11 -10.07 34.44
C LEU A 400 5.16 -9.55 35.88
N LYS A 401 4.34 -8.55 36.22
CA LYS A 401 4.22 -8.02 37.58
C LYS A 401 3.74 -9.08 38.57
N GLY A 402 2.73 -9.87 38.18
CA GLY A 402 2.21 -10.96 39.02
C GLY A 402 3.21 -12.11 39.24
N ASN A 403 4.21 -12.26 38.37
CA ASN A 403 5.28 -13.25 38.50
C ASN A 403 6.61 -12.65 39.02
N HIS A 404 6.63 -11.38 39.42
CA HIS A 404 7.82 -10.65 39.87
C HIS A 404 9.00 -10.71 38.88
N ILE A 405 8.72 -10.61 37.58
CA ILE A 405 9.73 -10.61 36.52
C ILE A 405 10.06 -9.17 36.14
N GLU A 406 11.28 -8.75 36.43
CA GLU A 406 11.73 -7.36 36.22
C GLU A 406 12.78 -7.21 35.09
N ASN A 407 13.39 -8.31 34.66
CA ASN A 407 14.39 -8.34 33.60
C ASN A 407 14.40 -9.69 32.85
N GLY A 408 15.02 -9.69 31.68
CA GLY A 408 15.31 -10.90 30.91
C GLY A 408 14.53 -11.01 29.60
N GLU A 409 14.64 -12.18 28.98
CA GLU A 409 14.04 -12.48 27.69
C GLU A 409 12.73 -13.26 27.87
N ILE A 410 11.67 -12.72 27.29
CA ILE A 410 10.31 -13.23 27.44
C ILE A 410 9.78 -13.64 26.08
N CYS A 411 9.36 -14.89 25.94
CA CYS A 411 8.67 -15.33 24.74
C CYS A 411 7.16 -15.34 24.93
N LEU A 412 6.45 -14.71 24.00
CA LEU A 412 5.01 -14.85 23.82
C LEU A 412 4.73 -15.99 22.84
N LYS A 413 3.89 -16.92 23.28
CA LYS A 413 3.35 -18.03 22.48
C LYS A 413 1.86 -17.84 22.26
N TYR A 414 1.43 -17.84 21.01
CA TYR A 414 0.02 -17.94 20.63
C TYR A 414 -0.08 -18.36 19.16
N ASP A 415 -1.22 -18.92 18.77
CA ASP A 415 -1.43 -19.41 17.40
C ASP A 415 -1.79 -18.25 16.45
N ILE A 416 -0.77 -17.56 15.94
CA ILE A 416 -0.92 -16.45 14.99
C ILE A 416 -1.66 -16.89 13.73
N SER A 417 -1.35 -18.09 13.23
CA SER A 417 -1.92 -18.59 11.99
C SER A 417 -3.42 -18.78 12.11
N ASN A 418 -3.85 -19.39 13.22
CA ASN A 418 -5.27 -19.57 13.52
C ASN A 418 -5.93 -18.21 13.74
N GLU A 419 -5.37 -17.35 14.60
CA GLU A 419 -5.91 -16.03 14.89
C GLU A 419 -6.18 -15.22 13.62
N LEU A 420 -5.20 -15.10 12.73
CA LEU A 420 -5.33 -14.35 11.47
C LEU A 420 -6.29 -15.02 10.45
N LYS A 421 -6.50 -16.33 10.52
CA LYS A 421 -7.37 -17.06 9.59
C LYS A 421 -8.82 -17.04 10.05
N THR A 422 -9.07 -17.32 11.33
CA THR A 422 -10.41 -17.61 11.87
C THR A 422 -11.08 -16.42 12.51
N ASN A 423 -10.32 -15.44 13.03
CA ASN A 423 -10.92 -14.28 13.67
C ASN A 423 -11.64 -13.41 12.61
N PRO A 424 -12.95 -13.15 12.78
CA PRO A 424 -13.75 -12.41 11.81
C PRO A 424 -13.38 -10.92 11.71
N HIS A 425 -12.62 -10.39 12.67
CA HIS A 425 -12.14 -9.01 12.64
C HIS A 425 -10.98 -8.79 11.66
N PHE A 426 -10.36 -9.84 11.12
CA PHE A 426 -9.28 -9.72 10.12
C PHE A 426 -9.80 -9.98 8.70
N THR A 427 -9.63 -8.98 7.83
CA THR A 427 -10.02 -9.07 6.42
C THR A 427 -8.87 -9.60 5.59
N PHE A 428 -7.72 -8.94 5.64
CA PHE A 428 -6.50 -9.32 4.92
C PHE A 428 -5.37 -9.78 5.83
N ARG A 429 -5.67 -10.30 7.03
CA ARG A 429 -4.64 -10.77 7.98
C ARG A 429 -3.71 -9.63 8.39
N GLU A 430 -4.32 -8.53 8.80
CA GLU A 430 -3.66 -7.31 9.23
C GLU A 430 -2.59 -7.61 10.32
N PRO A 431 -1.48 -6.85 10.35
CA PRO A 431 -0.29 -7.26 11.11
C PRO A 431 -0.51 -7.20 12.63
N ILE A 432 -0.42 -8.37 13.27
CA ILE A 432 -0.29 -8.53 14.72
C ILE A 432 1.17 -8.88 15.09
N PHE A 433 1.53 -8.71 16.36
CA PHE A 433 2.89 -8.87 16.84
C PHE A 433 3.54 -10.18 16.37
N TYR A 434 4.61 -10.07 15.58
CA TYR A 434 5.31 -11.25 15.09
C TYR A 434 6.81 -11.06 15.06
N ASN A 435 7.26 -9.85 14.74
CA ASN A 435 8.67 -9.60 14.54
C ASN A 435 9.30 -8.91 15.74
N ASN A 436 10.56 -9.23 16.02
CA ASN A 436 11.27 -8.75 17.20
C ASN A 436 11.41 -7.21 17.24
N TRP A 437 11.51 -6.56 16.08
CA TRP A 437 11.65 -5.10 15.99
C TRP A 437 10.36 -4.34 16.37
N GLU A 438 9.22 -5.03 16.44
CA GLU A 438 7.94 -4.45 16.85
C GLU A 438 7.85 -4.34 18.38
N SER A 439 8.54 -5.23 19.10
CA SER A 439 8.43 -5.38 20.55
C SER A 439 8.81 -4.12 21.34
N PRO A 440 9.92 -3.42 21.08
CA PRO A 440 10.37 -2.34 21.97
C PRO A 440 9.32 -1.23 22.12
N MET A 441 8.68 -0.81 21.02
CA MET A 441 7.60 0.18 21.07
C MET A 441 6.38 -0.35 21.82
N LEU A 442 5.95 -1.58 21.51
CA LEU A 442 4.79 -2.20 22.15
C LEU A 442 5.00 -2.38 23.66
N SER A 443 6.21 -2.74 24.07
CA SER A 443 6.61 -2.81 25.48
C SER A 443 6.43 -1.45 26.16
N GLU A 444 7.04 -0.39 25.62
CA GLU A 444 6.98 0.94 26.23
C GLU A 444 5.57 1.52 26.27
N MET A 445 4.79 1.35 25.20
CA MET A 445 3.39 1.80 25.13
C MET A 445 2.52 1.14 26.22
N ASN A 446 2.90 -0.04 26.68
CA ASN A 446 2.15 -0.83 27.65
C ASN A 446 2.82 -0.89 29.03
N GLY A 447 3.81 -0.02 29.28
CA GLY A 447 4.47 0.14 30.59
C GLY A 447 5.43 -1.00 30.95
N ILE A 448 6.03 -1.64 29.95
CA ILE A 448 7.13 -2.60 30.09
C ILE A 448 8.43 -1.89 29.69
N ASP A 449 9.45 -1.97 30.54
CA ASP A 449 10.76 -1.39 30.26
C ASP A 449 11.47 -2.20 29.16
N SER A 450 11.48 -1.65 27.94
CA SER A 450 12.05 -2.29 26.74
C SER A 450 13.56 -2.55 26.83
N LYS A 451 14.27 -1.87 27.74
CA LYS A 451 15.71 -2.05 27.97
C LYS A 451 16.02 -3.20 28.93
N LYS A 452 15.07 -3.56 29.80
CA LYS A 452 15.23 -4.65 30.78
C LYS A 452 14.55 -5.93 30.33
N ILE A 453 13.40 -5.81 29.68
CA ILE A 453 12.56 -6.93 29.27
C ILE A 453 12.46 -6.93 27.74
N HIS A 454 13.02 -7.97 27.14
CA HIS A 454 12.98 -8.17 25.69
C HIS A 454 11.92 -9.21 25.35
N VAL A 455 10.87 -8.79 24.63
CA VAL A 455 9.75 -9.65 24.27
C VAL A 455 9.94 -10.19 22.85
N TYR A 456 9.86 -11.50 22.71
CA TYR A 456 9.98 -12.21 21.45
C TYR A 456 8.71 -12.99 21.15
N ASN A 457 8.45 -13.22 19.88
CA ASN A 457 7.51 -14.27 19.50
C ASN A 457 8.24 -15.62 19.51
N VAL A 458 7.63 -16.66 20.08
CA VAL A 458 8.26 -17.99 20.19
C VAL A 458 8.60 -18.61 18.82
N GLU A 459 7.87 -18.24 17.77
CA GLU A 459 8.19 -18.69 16.40
C GLU A 459 9.45 -18.01 15.82
N ARG A 460 9.87 -16.88 16.39
CA ARG A 460 11.08 -16.14 16.01
C ARG A 460 12.28 -16.47 16.90
N LYS A 461 12.04 -16.92 18.13
CA LYS A 461 13.08 -17.29 19.10
C LYS A 461 12.59 -18.48 19.93
N MET A 462 13.13 -19.67 19.68
CA MET A 462 12.65 -20.92 20.29
C MET A 462 13.25 -21.21 21.68
N ASP A 463 14.35 -20.53 22.04
CA ASP A 463 15.21 -20.84 23.18
C ASP A 463 14.98 -19.95 24.41
N CYS A 464 13.81 -19.30 24.52
CA CYS A 464 13.48 -18.50 25.70
C CYS A 464 13.42 -19.32 27.00
N THR A 465 13.99 -18.74 28.05
CA THR A 465 13.91 -19.26 29.43
C THR A 465 12.53 -19.06 30.04
N THR A 466 11.89 -17.93 29.74
CA THR A 466 10.53 -17.61 30.20
C THR A 466 9.57 -17.54 29.02
N VAL A 467 8.45 -18.26 29.10
CA VAL A 467 7.43 -18.35 28.07
C VAL A 467 6.04 -18.10 28.66
N PHE A 468 5.34 -17.16 28.05
CA PHE A 468 3.95 -16.85 28.34
C PHE A 468 3.06 -17.30 27.18
N LEU A 469 2.02 -18.06 27.49
CA LEU A 469 0.98 -18.48 26.56
C LEU A 469 -0.18 -17.48 26.58
N TYR A 470 -0.50 -16.90 25.43
CA TYR A 470 -1.74 -16.14 25.23
C TYR A 470 -2.81 -17.05 24.63
N GLN A 471 -3.91 -17.24 25.37
CA GLN A 471 -5.06 -18.04 24.94
C GLN A 471 -6.35 -17.48 25.53
N ASN A 472 -7.40 -17.35 24.71
CA ASN A 472 -8.73 -16.87 25.13
C ASN A 472 -8.69 -15.55 25.90
N GLY A 473 -7.83 -14.62 25.48
CA GLY A 473 -7.69 -13.32 26.14
C GLY A 473 -6.99 -13.37 27.50
N LYS A 474 -6.29 -14.45 27.86
CA LYS A 474 -5.52 -14.56 29.10
C LYS A 474 -4.06 -14.87 28.78
N ILE A 475 -3.15 -14.38 29.63
CA ILE A 475 -1.72 -14.68 29.55
C ILE A 475 -1.30 -15.47 30.78
N ASN A 476 -0.82 -16.69 30.56
CA ASN A 476 -0.36 -17.58 31.61
C ASN A 476 1.10 -17.96 31.37
N ARG A 477 1.91 -18.00 32.42
CA ARG A 477 3.28 -18.51 32.35
C ARG A 477 3.24 -20.03 32.15
N VAL A 478 4.01 -20.55 31.20
CA VAL A 478 4.11 -22.00 30.90
C VAL A 478 5.53 -22.54 31.02
N LYS A 479 6.52 -21.66 31.10
CA LYS A 479 7.94 -21.90 31.36
C LYS A 479 8.48 -20.60 31.97
#